data_AF-A0A357EDL3-F1
#
_entry.id   AF-A0A357EDL3-F1
#
_cell.length_a   1.000
_cell.length_b   1.000
_cell.length_c   1.000
_cell.angle_alpha   90.00
_cell.angle_beta   90.00
_cell.angle_gamma   90.00
#
_symmetry.space_group_name_H-M   'P 1'
#
loop_
_entity.id
_entity.type
_entity.pdbx_description
1 polymer ?
#
loop_
_entity_poly.entity_id
_entity_poly.type
_entity_poly.pdbx_seq_one_letter_code
_entity_poly.pdbx_strand_id
1 'polypeptide(L)' 'MKILIVDDMVTMRRIVKNVLKQLGFSNIDEAENGQDGLQKLKSSKY' A
#
# COMPACT_ATOMS: atom_id res chain seq x y z
N MET A 1 -12.64 -1.62 -2.31
CA MET A 1 -11.47 -2.48 -2.00
C MET A 1 -10.37 -1.59 -1.48
N LYS A 2 -9.83 -1.91 -0.30
CA LYS A 2 -8.67 -1.21 0.26
C LYS A 2 -7.43 -2.06 0.00
N ILE A 3 -6.34 -1.43 -0.43
CA ILE A 3 -5.09 -2.13 -0.77
C ILE A 3 -3.98 -1.55 0.09
N LEU A 4 -3.20 -2.42 0.74
CA LEU A 4 -2.00 -2.06 1.47
C LEU A 4 -0.78 -2.61 0.72
N ILE A 5 0.08 -1.72 0.21
CA ILE A 5 1.35 -2.08 -0.44
C ILE A 5 2.45 -2.08 0.63
N VAL A 6 3.22 -3.15 0.75
CA VAL A 6 4.35 -3.24 1.69
C VAL A 6 5.64 -3.51 0.90
N ASP A 7 6.56 -2.55 0.89
CA ASP A 7 7.85 -2.65 0.18
C ASP A 7 8.83 -1.62 0.79
N ASP A 8 10.12 -1.94 0.87
CA ASP A 8 11.14 -1.10 1.48
C ASP A 8 11.57 0.10 0.60
N MET A 9 11.42 -0.03 -0.72
CA MET A 9 11.82 1.00 -1.67
C MET A 9 10.66 1.92 -2.06
N VAL A 10 10.82 3.23 -1.79
CA VAL A 10 9.85 4.27 -2.17
C VAL A 10 9.49 4.23 -3.66
N THR A 11 10.48 3.99 -4.53
CA THR A 11 10.28 3.93 -5.99
C THR A 11 9.33 2.80 -6.37
N MET A 12 9.50 1.61 -5.79
CA MET A 12 8.65 0.46 -6.10
C MET A 12 7.23 0.67 -5.61
N ARG A 13 7.05 1.20 -4.39
CA ARG A 13 5.71 1.58 -3.88
C ARG A 13 4.99 2.56 -4.81
N ARG A 14 5.70 3.56 -5.34
CA ARG A 14 5.14 4.53 -6.31
C ARG A 14 4.75 3.87 -7.62
N ILE A 15 5.57 2.99 -8.18
CA ILE A 15 5.27 2.25 -9.43
C ILE A 15 3.99 1.44 -9.25
N VAL A 16 3.92 0.61 -8.21
CA VAL A 16 2.75 -0.24 -7.95
C VAL A 16 1.50 0.59 -7.67
N LYS A 17 1.61 1.67 -6.88
CA LYS A 17 0.49 2.58 -6.62
C LYS A 17 -0.06 3.22 -7.89
N ASN A 18 0.80 3.66 -8.80
CA ASN A 18 0.38 4.26 -10.06
C ASN A 18 -0.33 3.25 -10.96
N VAL A 19 0.17 2.02 -11.04
CA VAL A 19 -0.50 0.92 -11.77
C VAL A 19 -1.88 0.66 -11.18
N LEU A 20 -1.99 0.51 -9.86
CA LEU A 20 -3.28 0.30 -9.19
C LEU A 20 -4.26 1.46 -9.43
N LYS A 21 -3.78 2.71 -9.43
CA LYS A 21 -4.62 3.86 -9.78
C LYS A 21 -5.13 3.81 -11.21
N GLN A 22 -4.29 3.42 -12.18
CA GLN A 22 -4.70 3.26 -13.59
C GLN A 22 -5.76 2.17 -13.74
N LEU A 23 -5.73 1.14 -12.89
CA LEU A 23 -6.74 0.09 -12.83
C LEU A 23 -8.04 0.51 -12.10
N GLY A 24 -8.14 1.77 -11.65
CA GLY A 24 -9.33 2.32 -11.00
C GLY A 24 -9.37 2.17 -9.48
N PHE A 25 -8.28 1.71 -8.84
CA PHE A 25 -8.21 1.65 -7.38
C PHE A 25 -7.84 3.03 -6.80
N SER A 26 -8.70 3.53 -5.90
CA SER A 26 -8.53 4.83 -5.25
C SER A 26 -8.09 4.73 -3.80
N ASN A 27 -8.32 3.60 -3.14
CA ASN A 27 -8.09 3.41 -1.71
C ASN A 27 -6.84 2.54 -1.47
N ILE A 28 -5.67 3.17 -1.59
CA ILE A 28 -4.36 2.52 -1.57
C ILE A 28 -3.50 3.16 -0.48
N ASP A 29 -3.09 2.36 0.48
CA ASP A 29 -2.14 2.71 1.53
C ASP A 29 -0.79 2.06 1.26
N GLU A 30 0.27 2.69 1.74
CA GLU A 30 1.65 2.25 1.59
C GLU A 30 2.26 1.98 2.96
N ALA A 31 3.10 0.97 3.07
CA ALA A 31 3.94 0.71 4.23
C ALA A 31 5.38 0.44 3.80
N GLU A 32 6.31 0.98 4.58
CA GLU A 32 7.75 0.94 4.24
C GLU A 32 8.47 -0.31 4.75
N ASN A 33 7.82 -1.11 5.60
CA ASN A 33 8.35 -2.38 6.08
C ASN A 33 7.22 -3.23 6.69
N GLY A 34 7.55 -4.45 7.11
CA GLY A 34 6.59 -5.38 7.71
C GLY A 34 5.98 -4.89 9.03
N GLN A 35 6.72 -4.13 9.86
CA GLN A 35 6.20 -3.62 11.14
C GLN A 35 5.15 -2.52 10.91
N ASP A 36 5.46 -1.55 10.05
CA ASP A 36 4.52 -0.49 9.64
C ASP A 36 3.29 -1.09 8.95
N GLY A 37 3.51 -2.08 8.06
CA GLY A 37 2.42 -2.80 7.39
C GLY A 37 1.52 -3.53 8.38
N LEU A 38 2.11 -4.23 9.37
CA LEU A 38 1.36 -4.93 10.41
C LEU A 38 0.59 -3.96 11.30
N GLN A 39 1.17 -2.80 11.64
CA GLN A 39 0.49 -1.77 12.41
C GLN A 39 -0.72 -1.24 11.64
N LYS A 40 -0.56 -0.90 10.35
CA LYS A 40 -1.66 -0.42 9.50
C LYS A 40 -2.75 -1.48 9.34
N LEU A 41 -2.39 -2.75 9.13
CA LEU A 41 -3.33 -3.86 9.06
C LEU A 41 -4.15 -4.04 10.35
N LYS A 42 -3.53 -3.79 11.52
CA LYS A 42 -4.25 -3.84 12.81
C LYS A 42 -5.14 -2.61 13.02
N SER A 43 -4.72 -1.44 12.55
CA SER A 43 -5.45 -0.18 12.72
C SER A 43 -6.60 0.02 11.72
N SER A 44 -6.60 -0.72 10.59
CA SER A 44 -7.57 -0.57 9.51
C SER A 44 -8.07 -1.92 9.02
N LYS A 45 -9.35 -2.02 8.66
CA LYS A 45 -9.89 -3.18 7.92
C LYS A 45 -9.55 -3.01 6.43
N TYR A 46 -8.73 -3.90 5.88
CA TYR A 46 -8.40 -4.03 4.45
C TYR A 46 -9.13 -5.22 3.85
#